data_AF-A0A2K3MAK6-F1
#
_entry.id   AF-A0A2K3MAK6-F1
#
_cell.length_a   1.000
_cell.length_b   1.000
_cell.length_c   1.000
_cell.angle_alpha   90.00
_cell.angle_beta   90.00
_cell.angle_gamma   90.00
#
_symmetry.space_group_name_H-M   'P 1'
#
loop_
_entity.id
_entity.type
_entity.pdbx_description
1 polymer ?
#
loop_
_entity_poly.entity_id
_entity_poly.type
_entity_poly.pdbx_seq_one_letter_code
_entity_poly.pdbx_strand_id
1 'polypeptide(L)'
;MPYNGFGYDHVNDKYKVLAVVEHDVRDINNEDFGESLTKIYTFGEDSWRTIQDLPYIHSTYAVGKYVSGTLNWVAHKLTQYVIISFDLDKETYRDVLLPPTIRDCNDYMCKPSLCVLNDRLCLCFVNKTHWVVWSMKEYGVVESWTKLIKIPRD
;
A
#
# COMPACT_ATOMS: atom_id res chain seq x y z
N MET A 1 0.66 15.02 -2.08
CA MET A 1 1.61 14.07 -1.46
C MET A 1 1.30 12.68 -1.96
N PRO A 2 2.11 12.11 -2.86
CA PRO A 2 2.05 10.69 -3.18
C PRO A 2 2.15 9.80 -1.92
N TYR A 3 2.10 8.48 -2.11
CA TYR A 3 2.17 7.44 -1.07
C TYR A 3 2.90 7.87 0.21
N ASN A 4 2.24 7.75 1.36
CA ASN A 4 2.83 8.07 2.66
C ASN A 4 2.34 7.08 3.73
N GLY A 5 3.00 7.02 4.88
CA GLY A 5 2.55 6.20 6.01
C GLY A 5 3.34 6.46 7.28
N PHE A 6 2.75 6.11 8.41
CA PHE A 6 3.35 6.19 9.73
C PHE A 6 3.26 4.83 10.41
N GLY A 7 4.34 4.39 11.05
CA GLY A 7 4.36 3.11 11.72
C GLY A 7 5.48 2.98 12.74
N TYR A 8 5.49 1.83 13.40
CA TYR A 8 6.43 1.50 14.46
C TYR A 8 7.36 0.36 14.02
N ASP A 9 8.65 0.67 13.99
CA ASP A 9 9.75 -0.27 13.90
C ASP A 9 10.00 -0.86 15.30
N HIS A 10 9.44 -2.04 15.52
CA HIS A 10 9.51 -2.76 16.78
C HIS A 10 10.88 -3.37 17.06
N VAL A 11 11.76 -3.48 16.05
CA VAL A 11 13.11 -4.04 16.22
C VAL A 11 14.03 -2.98 16.82
N ASN A 12 13.94 -1.76 16.31
CA ASN A 12 14.79 -0.65 16.73
C ASN A 12 14.13 0.28 17.77
N ASP A 13 12.88 -0.01 18.16
CA ASP A 13 12.04 0.80 19.06
C ASP A 13 11.91 2.26 18.58
N LYS A 14 11.55 2.42 17.30
CA LYS A 14 11.43 3.73 16.66
C LYS A 14 10.11 3.88 15.91
N TYR A 15 9.56 5.09 15.97
CA TYR A 15 8.50 5.49 15.06
C TYR A 15 9.11 6.06 13.79
N LYS A 16 8.51 5.73 12.64
CA LYS A 16 8.98 6.19 11.32
C LYS A 16 7.81 6.74 10.50
N VAL A 17 8.08 7.79 9.73
CA VAL A 17 7.17 8.32 8.71
C VAL A 17 7.84 8.13 7.35
N LEU A 18 7.13 7.50 6.42
CA LEU A 18 7.53 7.41 5.01
C LEU A 18 6.66 8.35 4.20
N ALA A 19 7.28 9.09 3.29
CA ALA A 19 6.59 9.96 2.34
C ALA A 19 7.28 9.92 0.98
N VAL A 20 6.49 9.68 -0.06
CA VAL A 20 6.92 9.83 -1.45
C VAL A 20 6.59 11.24 -1.91
N VAL A 21 7.56 11.89 -2.54
CA VAL A 21 7.48 13.26 -3.05
C VAL A 21 7.71 13.22 -4.55
N GLU A 22 6.79 13.76 -5.34
CA GLU A 22 6.97 13.94 -6.79
C GLU A 22 7.89 15.14 -7.03
N HIS A 23 8.87 15.01 -7.93
CA HIS A 23 9.54 16.18 -8.50
C HIS A 23 8.62 16.85 -9.53
N ASP A 24 8.37 18.14 -9.34
CA ASP A 24 7.64 18.99 -10.30
C ASP A 24 8.56 19.33 -11.48
N VAL A 25 8.91 18.33 -12.32
CA VAL A 25 9.51 18.59 -13.64
C VAL A 25 8.37 18.67 -14.64
N ARG A 26 7.86 19.89 -14.84
CA ARG A 26 6.88 20.17 -15.91
C ARG A 26 7.59 20.19 -17.26
N ASP A 27 8.01 19.03 -17.74
CA ASP A 27 8.25 18.86 -19.16
C ASP A 27 6.92 18.53 -19.83
N ILE A 28 6.31 19.58 -20.38
CA ILE A 28 5.00 19.60 -21.07
C ILE A 28 4.94 18.61 -22.26
N ASN A 29 6.05 17.98 -22.62
CA ASN A 29 6.22 17.18 -23.82
C ASN A 29 6.52 15.69 -23.57
N ASN A 30 6.55 15.22 -22.31
CA ASN A 30 6.86 13.81 -22.03
C ASN A 30 5.78 13.18 -21.14
N GLU A 31 5.25 12.03 -21.59
CA GLU A 31 4.38 11.15 -20.79
C GLU A 31 5.15 10.40 -19.68
N ASP A 32 6.40 10.80 -19.40
CA ASP A 32 7.18 10.28 -18.30
C ASP A 32 6.71 10.96 -17.00
N PHE A 33 6.12 10.15 -16.13
CA PHE A 33 5.84 10.53 -14.75
C PHE A 33 7.16 11.01 -14.12
N GLY A 34 7.20 12.26 -13.66
CA GLY A 34 8.41 12.88 -13.09
C GLY A 34 9.05 12.02 -12.00
N GLU A 35 10.38 12.14 -11.85
CA GLU A 35 11.15 11.39 -10.85
C GLU A 35 10.53 11.55 -9.45
N SER A 36 10.20 10.44 -8.81
CA SER A 36 9.75 10.46 -7.42
C SER A 36 10.95 10.28 -6.48
N LEU A 37 10.91 10.93 -5.32
CA LEU A 37 11.82 10.61 -4.22
C LEU A 37 11.05 10.05 -3.03
N THR A 38 11.51 8.92 -2.53
CA THR A 38 11.01 8.38 -1.26
C THR A 38 11.88 8.84 -0.11
N LYS A 39 11.25 9.51 0.84
CA LYS A 39 11.87 9.98 2.08
C LYS A 39 11.31 9.25 3.28
N ILE A 40 12.17 9.05 4.26
CA ILE A 40 11.79 8.51 5.55
C ILE A 40 12.35 9.38 6.67
N TYR A 41 11.57 9.54 7.71
CA TYR A 41 11.95 10.21 8.94
C TYR A 41 11.81 9.24 10.10
N THR A 42 12.88 9.09 10.86
CA THR A 42 12.89 8.33 12.11
C THR A 42 12.75 9.32 13.27
N PHE A 43 11.81 9.07 14.19
CA PHE A 43 11.63 9.91 15.36
C PHE A 43 12.89 9.91 16.24
N GLY A 44 13.34 11.12 16.59
CA GLY A 44 14.57 11.35 17.35
C GLY A 44 15.81 11.59 16.49
N GLU A 45 15.68 11.55 15.15
CA GLU A 45 16.71 12.03 14.24
C GLU A 45 16.45 13.49 13.82
N ASP A 46 17.50 14.17 13.37
CA ASP A 46 17.46 15.60 13.05
C ASP A 46 16.92 15.89 11.65
N SER A 47 16.81 14.89 10.76
CA SER A 47 16.47 15.12 9.36
C SER A 47 15.79 13.93 8.68
N TRP A 48 15.11 14.21 7.56
CA TRP A 48 14.61 13.20 6.64
C TRP A 48 15.76 12.68 5.78
N ARG A 49 15.79 11.37 5.53
CA ARG A 49 16.73 10.76 4.59
C ARG A 49 16.02 10.18 3.38
N THR A 50 16.71 10.17 2.25
CA THR A 50 16.25 9.51 1.03
C THR A 50 16.55 8.02 1.12
N ILE A 51 15.59 7.20 0.72
CA ILE A 51 15.73 5.75 0.62
C ILE A 51 15.43 5.31 -0.80
N GLN A 52 15.52 4.00 -1.06
CA GLN A 52 15.11 3.43 -2.33
C GLN A 52 13.66 3.84 -2.66
N ASP A 53 13.45 4.21 -3.92
CA ASP A 53 12.13 4.63 -4.39
C ASP A 53 11.14 3.47 -4.47
N LEU A 54 9.84 3.82 -4.43
CA LEU A 54 8.78 2.85 -4.63
C LEU A 54 8.92 2.18 -6.00
N PRO A 55 8.84 0.83 -6.08
CA PRO A 55 9.04 0.11 -7.34
C PRO A 55 7.93 0.37 -8.36
N TYR A 56 6.74 0.79 -7.90
CA TYR A 56 5.61 1.13 -8.76
C TYR A 56 4.95 2.40 -8.22
N ILE A 57 4.90 3.43 -9.04
CA ILE A 57 4.19 4.68 -8.71
C ILE A 57 3.09 4.85 -9.71
N HIS A 58 1.86 4.98 -9.21
CA HIS A 58 0.69 5.33 -9.99
C HIS A 58 0.01 6.51 -9.31
N SER A 59 -0.69 7.33 -10.10
CA SER A 59 -1.22 8.67 -9.75
C SER A 59 -2.26 8.74 -8.64
N THR A 60 -2.39 7.71 -7.79
CA THR A 60 -3.36 7.68 -6.71
C THR A 60 -2.71 7.94 -5.35
N TYR A 61 -3.21 8.96 -4.68
CA TYR A 61 -2.96 9.26 -3.28
C TYR A 61 -3.34 8.08 -2.38
N ALA A 62 -2.39 7.54 -1.62
CA ALA A 62 -2.64 6.42 -0.70
C ALA A 62 -1.93 6.62 0.65
N VAL A 63 -2.67 6.40 1.73
CA VAL A 63 -2.14 6.38 3.11
C VAL A 63 -1.92 4.93 3.53
N GLY A 64 -0.68 4.63 3.87
CA GLY A 64 -0.19 3.30 4.21
C GLY A 64 -0.81 2.80 5.49
N LYS A 65 -1.15 1.51 5.49
CA LYS A 65 -1.73 0.83 6.65
C LYS A 65 -0.64 0.05 7.37
N TYR A 66 -0.46 0.37 8.65
CA TYR A 66 0.49 -0.29 9.52
C TYR A 66 -0.05 -1.63 10.01
N VAL A 67 0.72 -2.70 9.84
CA VAL A 67 0.48 -4.02 10.46
C VAL A 67 1.81 -4.76 10.58
N SER A 68 2.03 -5.46 11.69
CA SER A 68 3.20 -6.35 11.88
C SER A 68 4.56 -5.73 11.49
N GLY A 69 4.82 -4.47 11.87
CA GLY A 69 6.08 -3.80 11.57
C GLY A 69 6.22 -3.28 10.14
N THR A 70 5.16 -3.31 9.33
CA THR A 70 5.21 -2.88 7.93
C THR A 70 4.16 -1.82 7.59
N LEU A 71 4.43 -1.03 6.56
CA LEU A 71 3.47 -0.13 5.93
C LEU A 71 2.97 -0.74 4.61
N ASN A 72 1.67 -0.69 4.37
CA ASN A 72 1.04 -1.40 3.26
C ASN A 72 0.15 -0.47 2.43
N TRP A 73 0.30 -0.51 1.11
CA TRP A 73 -0.52 0.25 0.16
C TRP A 73 -1.05 -0.65 -0.93
N VAL A 74 -2.24 -0.35 -1.44
CA VAL A 74 -2.64 -0.87 -2.75
C VAL A 74 -1.88 -0.08 -3.81
N ALA A 75 -1.28 -0.78 -4.75
CA ALA A 75 -0.72 -0.21 -5.96
C ALA A 75 -1.21 -0.99 -7.17
N HIS A 76 -0.94 -0.46 -8.36
CA HIS A 76 -1.26 -1.11 -9.62
C HIS A 76 0.05 -1.42 -10.33
N LYS A 77 0.23 -2.68 -10.74
CA LYS A 77 1.45 -3.21 -11.38
C LYS A 77 1.05 -3.79 -12.72
N LEU A 78 1.43 -3.12 -13.80
CA LEU A 78 1.03 -3.44 -15.17
C LEU A 78 -0.50 -3.47 -15.34
N THR A 79 -1.12 -4.65 -15.22
CA THR A 79 -2.55 -4.88 -15.42
C THR A 79 -3.27 -5.40 -14.18
N GLN A 80 -2.59 -5.50 -13.04
CA GLN A 80 -3.18 -6.06 -11.81
C GLN A 80 -2.89 -5.20 -10.59
N TYR A 81 -3.82 -5.19 -9.64
CA TYR A 81 -3.58 -4.64 -8.32
C TYR A 81 -2.63 -5.55 -7.52
N VAL A 82 -1.76 -4.93 -6.73
CA VAL A 82 -0.86 -5.58 -5.77
C VAL A 82 -0.90 -4.81 -4.45
N ILE A 83 -0.48 -5.46 -3.37
CA ILE A 83 -0.15 -4.74 -2.13
C ILE A 83 1.37 -4.56 -2.13
N ILE A 84 1.84 -3.31 -2.07
CA ILE A 84 3.24 -3.02 -1.76
C ILE A 84 3.34 -2.94 -0.24
N SER A 85 4.25 -3.71 0.32
CA SER A 85 4.61 -3.67 1.74
C SER A 85 6.02 -3.11 1.89
N PHE A 86 6.20 -2.15 2.79
CA PHE A 86 7.50 -1.66 3.22
C PHE A 86 7.78 -2.14 4.64
N ASP A 87 8.87 -2.88 4.82
CA ASP A 87 9.36 -3.34 6.11
C ASP A 87 10.06 -2.17 6.83
N LEU A 88 9.60 -1.79 8.02
CA LEU A 88 10.16 -0.62 8.71
C LEU A 88 11.51 -0.90 9.36
N ASP A 89 11.84 -2.15 9.67
CA ASP A 89 13.14 -2.54 10.22
C ASP A 89 14.18 -2.59 9.11
N LYS A 90 13.89 -3.38 8.07
CA LYS A 90 14.83 -3.62 6.96
C LYS A 90 14.85 -2.51 5.92
N GLU A 91 13.79 -1.71 5.90
CA GLU A 91 13.60 -0.61 4.96
C GLU A 91 13.62 -1.05 3.50
N THR A 92 13.00 -2.20 3.27
CA THR A 92 12.88 -2.84 1.96
C THR A 92 11.42 -3.00 1.56
N TYR A 93 11.15 -2.92 0.26
CA TYR A 93 9.83 -3.23 -0.30
C TYR A 93 9.69 -4.70 -0.66
N ARG A 94 8.46 -5.20 -0.58
CA ARG A 94 8.07 -6.49 -1.12
C ARG A 94 6.63 -6.45 -1.61
N ASP A 95 6.33 -7.32 -2.57
CA ASP A 95 4.96 -7.54 -3.03
C ASP A 95 4.25 -8.51 -2.08
N VAL A 96 3.00 -8.18 -1.73
CA VAL A 96 2.06 -9.07 -1.05
C VAL A 96 0.92 -9.35 -2.00
N LEU A 97 0.65 -10.63 -2.26
CA LEU A 97 -0.38 -11.01 -3.23
C LEU A 97 -1.78 -10.80 -2.65
N LEU A 98 -2.67 -10.29 -3.51
CA LEU A 98 -4.10 -10.16 -3.24
C LEU A 98 -4.80 -11.53 -3.19
N PRO A 99 -5.99 -11.63 -2.57
CA PRO A 99 -6.86 -12.79 -2.70
C PRO A 99 -7.10 -13.16 -4.18
N PRO A 100 -7.10 -14.46 -4.55
CA PRO A 100 -7.24 -14.91 -5.94
C PRO A 100 -8.45 -14.32 -6.67
N THR A 101 -9.58 -14.16 -5.97
CA THR A 101 -10.84 -13.65 -6.55
C THR A 101 -10.79 -12.20 -7.05
N ILE A 102 -9.74 -11.44 -6.73
CA ILE A 102 -9.60 -10.03 -7.09
C ILE A 102 -8.64 -9.85 -8.26
N ARG A 103 -7.74 -10.81 -8.47
CA ARG A 103 -6.76 -10.77 -9.56
C ARG A 103 -7.44 -10.72 -10.94
N ASP A 104 -8.66 -11.24 -11.04
CA ASP A 104 -9.46 -11.27 -12.27
C ASP A 104 -10.57 -10.18 -12.32
N CYS A 105 -10.64 -9.24 -11.36
CA CYS A 105 -11.58 -8.11 -11.44
C CYS A 105 -11.06 -7.08 -12.47
N ASN A 106 -11.22 -7.37 -13.76
CA ASN A 106 -11.02 -6.42 -14.86
C ASN A 106 -12.12 -5.34 -14.94
N ASP A 107 -12.93 -5.22 -13.90
CA ASP A 107 -13.96 -4.20 -13.83
C ASP A 107 -13.32 -2.91 -13.32
N TYR A 108 -13.21 -1.90 -14.19
CA TYR A 108 -12.70 -0.56 -13.88
C TYR A 108 -13.40 0.10 -12.65
N MET A 109 -14.52 -0.48 -12.19
CA MET A 109 -15.25 -0.07 -10.99
C MET A 109 -14.67 -0.65 -9.67
N CYS A 110 -13.82 -1.68 -9.72
CA CYS A 110 -13.15 -2.26 -8.54
C CYS A 110 -11.95 -1.37 -8.15
N LYS A 111 -12.15 -0.38 -7.27
CA LYS A 111 -11.03 0.35 -6.61
C LYS A 111 -10.76 -0.25 -5.23
N PRO A 112 -9.82 -1.21 -5.08
CA PRO A 112 -9.51 -1.76 -3.77
C PRO A 112 -8.85 -0.71 -2.87
N SER A 113 -9.19 -0.79 -1.59
CA SER A 113 -8.56 -0.03 -0.52
C SER A 113 -8.18 -0.93 0.65
N LEU A 114 -7.21 -0.51 1.44
CA LEU A 114 -6.80 -1.23 2.63
C LEU A 114 -7.35 -0.58 3.89
N CYS A 115 -7.71 -1.41 4.86
CA CYS A 115 -7.93 -1.00 6.24
C CYS A 115 -7.27 -2.02 7.18
N VAL A 116 -7.26 -1.68 8.48
CA VAL A 116 -6.78 -2.57 9.53
C VAL A 116 -7.93 -2.84 10.48
N LEU A 117 -8.17 -4.12 10.77
CA LEU A 117 -9.19 -4.56 11.71
C LEU A 117 -8.59 -5.65 12.60
N ASN A 118 -8.60 -5.43 13.93
CA ASN A 118 -8.03 -6.36 14.91
C ASN A 118 -6.59 -6.79 14.54
N ASP A 119 -5.73 -5.78 14.26
CA ASP A 119 -4.34 -5.96 13.84
C ASP A 119 -4.13 -6.86 12.60
N ARG A 120 -5.16 -6.97 11.75
CA ARG A 120 -5.10 -7.69 10.49
C ARG A 120 -5.29 -6.76 9.31
N LEU A 121 -4.47 -6.95 8.29
CA LEU A 121 -4.66 -6.26 7.03
C LEU A 121 -5.94 -6.75 6.37
N CYS A 122 -6.81 -5.80 6.02
CA CYS A 122 -8.05 -6.05 5.35
C CYS A 122 -8.09 -5.32 4.01
N LEU A 123 -8.73 -5.96 3.04
CA LEU A 123 -8.89 -5.46 1.69
C LEU A 123 -10.37 -5.29 1.39
N CYS A 124 -10.75 -4.06 1.07
CA CYS A 124 -12.12 -3.64 0.85
C CYS A 124 -12.29 -3.19 -0.60
N PHE A 125 -13.33 -3.68 -1.25
CA PHE A 125 -13.68 -3.24 -2.60
C PHE A 125 -15.16 -3.47 -2.88
N VAL A 126 -15.63 -2.86 -3.97
CA VAL A 126 -16.99 -3.04 -4.47
C VAL A 126 -16.92 -3.68 -5.83
N ASN A 127 -17.66 -4.78 -6.02
CA ASN A 127 -17.88 -5.35 -7.34
C ASN A 127 -19.27 -4.96 -7.84
N LYS A 128 -19.67 -5.46 -9.02
CA LYS A 128 -20.96 -5.13 -9.66
C LYS A 128 -22.16 -5.27 -8.73
N THR A 129 -22.14 -6.26 -7.83
CA THR A 129 -23.32 -6.67 -7.06
C THR A 129 -23.14 -6.58 -5.56
N HIS A 130 -21.92 -6.41 -5.04
CA HIS A 130 -21.65 -6.49 -3.60
C HIS A 130 -20.48 -5.61 -3.16
N TRP A 131 -20.57 -5.15 -1.92
CA TRP A 131 -19.45 -4.72 -1.09
C TRP A 131 -18.77 -5.95 -0.49
N VAL A 132 -17.44 -6.04 -0.60
CA VAL A 132 -16.68 -7.21 -0.16
C VAL A 132 -15.50 -6.77 0.71
N VAL A 133 -15.33 -7.47 1.84
CA VAL A 133 -14.17 -7.31 2.73
C VAL A 133 -13.48 -8.65 2.90
N TRP A 134 -12.18 -8.67 2.64
CA TRP A 134 -11.28 -9.78 2.96
C TRP A 134 -10.35 -9.40 4.09
N SER A 135 -9.95 -10.37 4.91
CA SER A 135 -8.96 -10.21 5.97
C SER A 135 -7.89 -11.28 5.86
N MET A 136 -6.64 -10.85 5.97
CA MET A 136 -5.46 -11.71 6.00
C MET A 136 -5.22 -12.14 7.44
N LYS A 137 -5.50 -13.41 7.75
CA LYS A 137 -5.39 -13.92 9.13
C LYS A 137 -3.94 -13.96 9.61
N GLU A 138 -3.04 -14.32 8.71
CA GLU A 138 -1.60 -14.39 8.93
C GLU A 138 -0.92 -13.45 7.95
N TYR A 139 -0.29 -12.39 8.48
CA TYR A 139 0.26 -11.34 7.65
C TYR A 139 1.34 -11.88 6.69
N GLY A 140 1.20 -11.57 5.39
CA GLY A 140 2.09 -12.05 4.33
C GLY A 140 1.76 -13.44 3.77
N VAL A 141 0.84 -14.21 4.39
CA VAL A 141 0.45 -15.55 3.92
C VAL A 141 -0.81 -15.44 3.06
N VAL A 142 -0.69 -15.74 1.77
CA VAL A 142 -1.75 -15.52 0.76
C VAL A 142 -2.93 -16.44 1.00
N GLU A 143 -2.66 -17.68 1.41
CA GLU A 143 -3.64 -18.71 1.71
C GLU A 143 -4.47 -18.37 2.96
N SER A 144 -4.00 -17.42 3.78
CA SER A 144 -4.68 -16.98 5.00
C SER A 144 -5.78 -15.94 4.75
N TRP A 145 -5.92 -15.45 3.53
CA TRP A 145 -7.00 -14.53 3.16
C TRP A 145 -8.35 -15.21 3.32
N THR A 146 -9.22 -14.60 4.11
CA THR A 146 -10.60 -15.07 4.33
C THR A 146 -11.59 -13.95 4.12
N LYS A 147 -12.73 -14.27 3.52
CA LYS A 147 -13.80 -13.30 3.29
C LYS A 147 -14.53 -13.05 4.60
N LEU A 148 -14.49 -11.82 5.09
CA LEU A 148 -15.19 -11.43 6.32
C LEU A 148 -16.63 -11.04 6.04
N ILE A 149 -16.85 -10.20 5.04
CA ILE A 149 -18.15 -9.58 4.77
C ILE A 149 -18.42 -9.59 3.27
N LYS A 150 -19.67 -9.86 2.90
CA LYS A 150 -20.21 -9.72 1.55
C LYS A 150 -21.64 -9.18 1.65
N ILE A 151 -21.86 -7.93 1.27
CA ILE A 151 -23.16 -7.25 1.38
C ILE A 151 -23.62 -6.89 -0.04
N PRO A 152 -24.85 -7.22 -0.46
CA PRO A 152 -25.38 -6.81 -1.75
C PRO A 152 -25.35 -5.28 -1.94
N ARG A 153 -25.20 -4.83 -3.19
CA ARG A 153 -25.57 -3.46 -3.58
C ARG A 153 -27.08 -3.42 -3.72
N ASP A 154 -27.68 -2.36 -3.20
CA ASP A 154 -29.10 -2.02 -3.40
C ASP A 154 -29.41 -1.76 -4.88
#